data_AF-A0A1W0E6H8-F1
#
_entry.id   AF-A0A1W0E6H8-F1
#
_cell.length_a   1.000
_cell.length_b   1.000
_cell.length_c   1.000
_cell.angle_alpha   90.00
_cell.angle_beta   90.00
_cell.angle_gamma   90.00
#
_symmetry.space_group_name_H-M   'P 1'
#
loop_
_entity.id
_entity.type
_entity.pdbx_description
1 polymer ?
#
loop_
_entity_poly.entity_id
_entity_poly.type
_entity_poly.pdbx_seq_one_letter_code
_entity_poly.pdbx_strand_id
1 'polypeptide(L)'
;MSRGLIMNKIFYKKFIKERLFTPMKIFLFSLQTLCTDFKETELEVESLNNEIYGDLRKLASTELYSKIKINFYDKCPRVKDDCTYTSCEVPTIKYGDKEGVIDLLSVIESFSPGIKHSNLVWNDIYKTTEDQNILKIISGLHFSVTTHIAAFHTKIFGFYVSNPRKFINRYNEVYKNNFLNLYKVVRTAVGHLKNIPADINDETRALSNKIRIKALPVIETSVTDVLDKCIACIACLNCEKCILWGTIQTRGLKSVVKVLNNKTLYRNDVIYLINLFRRLSESVKQSRRMKNVLFPNIYLPIVYYKQFTILILAIFLMVYMNIRRKLRKIKVE
;
A
#
# COMPACT_ATOMS: atom_id res chain seq x y z
N MET A 1 -14.17 -40.77 -73.66
CA MET A 1 -13.57 -40.05 -72.51
C MET A 1 -14.16 -38.64 -72.50
N SER A 2 -15.42 -38.49 -72.12
CA SER A 2 -15.90 -38.22 -70.76
C SER A 2 -15.89 -36.72 -70.41
N ARG A 3 -17.02 -36.08 -70.80
CA ARG A 3 -17.85 -35.09 -70.07
C ARG A 3 -17.16 -33.85 -69.51
N GLY A 4 -17.60 -32.61 -69.71
CA GLY A 4 -18.82 -32.06 -70.31
C GLY A 4 -19.00 -30.64 -69.74
N LEU A 5 -18.88 -29.63 -70.61
CA LEU A 5 -19.35 -28.25 -70.39
C LEU A 5 -20.74 -28.17 -71.01
N ILE A 6 -21.73 -27.64 -70.28
CA ILE A 6 -22.86 -26.79 -70.73
C ILE A 6 -23.89 -26.64 -69.59
N MET A 7 -23.98 -25.40 -69.10
CA MET A 7 -25.15 -24.58 -68.79
C MET A 7 -26.32 -25.08 -67.92
N ASN A 8 -26.68 -24.16 -67.01
CA ASN A 8 -28.01 -23.57 -66.74
C ASN A 8 -28.56 -23.73 -65.31
N LYS A 9 -28.73 -22.55 -64.70
CA LYS A 9 -29.78 -22.09 -63.77
C LYS A 9 -30.75 -23.18 -63.31
N ILE A 10 -30.80 -23.37 -61.99
CA ILE A 10 -31.98 -23.27 -61.12
C ILE A 10 -31.49 -23.70 -59.72
N PHE A 11 -31.43 -22.76 -58.77
CA PHE A 11 -31.86 -22.90 -57.37
C PHE A 11 -31.46 -21.66 -56.57
N TYR A 12 -32.24 -20.61 -56.81
CA TYR A 12 -32.41 -19.46 -55.91
C TYR A 12 -33.08 -19.98 -54.62
N LYS A 13 -32.31 -20.34 -53.58
CA LYS A 13 -32.76 -20.45 -52.16
C LYS A 13 -31.61 -20.90 -51.25
N LYS A 14 -30.69 -19.99 -50.91
CA LYS A 14 -29.92 -20.09 -49.64
C LYS A 14 -29.28 -18.75 -49.22
N PHE A 15 -30.07 -17.69 -49.29
CA PHE A 15 -29.83 -16.46 -48.53
C PHE A 15 -31.00 -16.32 -47.55
N ILE A 16 -30.71 -15.91 -46.30
CA ILE A 16 -31.60 -15.73 -45.14
C ILE A 16 -31.64 -16.93 -44.16
N LYS A 17 -30.67 -16.92 -43.23
CA LYS A 17 -30.66 -17.43 -41.82
C LYS A 17 -29.18 -17.71 -41.48
N GLU A 18 -28.50 -17.14 -40.49
CA GLU A 18 -28.86 -16.37 -39.31
C GLU A 18 -27.67 -15.46 -38.99
N ARG A 19 -27.90 -14.15 -39.06
CA ARG A 19 -27.01 -13.11 -38.53
C ARG A 19 -27.52 -12.81 -37.11
N LEU A 20 -27.08 -13.59 -36.13
CA LEU A 20 -27.31 -13.34 -34.71
C LEU A 20 -25.99 -13.54 -33.95
N PHE A 21 -25.03 -12.64 -34.20
CA PHE A 21 -23.95 -12.41 -33.25
C PHE A 21 -24.57 -11.70 -32.04
N THR A 22 -24.82 -12.45 -30.98
CA THR A 22 -25.36 -11.89 -29.73
C THR A 22 -24.28 -11.12 -28.97
N PRO A 23 -24.59 -9.93 -28.40
CA PRO A 23 -23.64 -9.11 -27.63
C PRO A 23 -23.09 -9.83 -26.38
N MET A 24 -23.74 -10.91 -25.94
CA MET A 24 -23.37 -11.70 -24.76
C MET A 24 -22.08 -12.50 -24.94
N LYS A 25 -21.77 -13.02 -26.16
CA LYS A 25 -20.53 -13.80 -26.39
C LYS A 25 -19.29 -12.92 -26.45
N ILE A 26 -19.39 -11.71 -26.99
CA ILE A 26 -18.30 -10.72 -27.00
C ILE A 26 -18.01 -10.27 -25.56
N PHE A 27 -19.06 -10.05 -24.76
CA PHE A 27 -18.94 -9.67 -23.35
C PHE A 27 -18.31 -10.78 -22.49
N LEU A 28 -18.66 -12.05 -22.71
CA LEU A 28 -18.06 -13.18 -21.98
C LEU A 28 -16.58 -13.37 -22.33
N PHE A 29 -16.20 -13.20 -23.61
CA PHE A 29 -14.81 -13.31 -24.01
C PHE A 29 -13.95 -12.17 -23.45
N SER A 30 -14.45 -10.93 -23.48
CA SER A 30 -13.75 -9.78 -22.89
C SER A 30 -13.64 -9.86 -21.37
N LEU A 31 -14.65 -10.40 -20.69
CA LEU A 31 -14.62 -10.57 -19.24
C LEU A 31 -13.61 -11.66 -18.82
N GLN A 32 -13.50 -12.75 -19.60
CA GLN A 32 -12.59 -13.84 -19.31
C GLN A 32 -11.13 -13.47 -19.59
N THR A 33 -10.84 -12.71 -20.65
CA THR A 33 -9.50 -12.17 -20.90
C THR A 33 -9.08 -11.16 -19.83
N LEU A 34 -9.99 -10.26 -19.45
CA LEU A 34 -9.74 -9.27 -18.40
C LEU A 34 -9.45 -9.92 -17.03
N CYS A 35 -10.22 -10.95 -16.66
CA CYS A 35 -10.03 -11.68 -15.40
C CYS A 35 -8.69 -12.44 -15.37
N THR A 36 -8.28 -12.98 -16.51
CA THR A 36 -6.99 -13.69 -16.65
C THR A 36 -5.81 -12.73 -16.50
N ASP A 37 -5.87 -11.55 -17.13
CA ASP A 37 -4.83 -10.51 -17.05
C ASP A 37 -4.64 -9.97 -15.62
N PHE A 38 -5.74 -9.77 -14.86
CA PHE A 38 -5.65 -9.36 -13.46
C PHE A 38 -5.03 -10.42 -12.56
N LYS A 39 -5.34 -11.71 -12.78
CA LYS A 39 -4.75 -12.82 -12.02
C LYS A 39 -3.26 -12.97 -12.30
N GLU A 40 -2.83 -12.78 -13.55
CA GLU A 40 -1.42 -12.78 -13.91
C GLU A 40 -0.68 -11.59 -13.29
N THR A 41 -1.27 -10.39 -13.33
CA THR A 41 -0.71 -9.19 -12.73
C THR A 41 -0.50 -9.34 -11.21
N GLU A 42 -1.46 -9.94 -10.51
CA GLU A 42 -1.33 -10.22 -9.08
C GLU A 42 -0.18 -11.18 -8.78
N LEU A 43 -0.07 -12.29 -9.52
CA LEU A 43 1.03 -13.25 -9.35
C LEU A 43 2.41 -12.62 -9.66
N GLU A 44 2.50 -11.78 -10.69
CA GLU A 44 3.74 -11.04 -11.01
C GLU A 44 4.16 -10.13 -9.85
N VAL A 45 3.21 -9.36 -9.31
CA VAL A 45 3.46 -8.44 -8.19
C VAL A 45 3.87 -9.20 -6.94
N GLU A 46 3.16 -10.28 -6.60
CA GLU A 46 3.44 -11.10 -5.42
C GLU A 46 4.82 -11.78 -5.51
N SER A 47 5.15 -12.37 -6.65
CA SER A 47 6.41 -13.08 -6.86
C SER A 47 7.60 -12.16 -6.63
N LEU A 48 7.62 -11.01 -7.31
CA LEU A 48 8.68 -10.03 -7.10
C LEU A 48 8.66 -9.47 -5.67
N ASN A 49 7.49 -9.16 -5.12
CA ASN A 49 7.39 -8.63 -3.78
C ASN A 49 8.04 -9.60 -2.77
N ASN A 50 7.80 -10.90 -2.89
CA ASN A 50 8.42 -11.90 -2.02
C ASN A 50 9.95 -11.91 -2.14
N GLU A 51 10.49 -11.73 -3.34
CA GLU A 51 11.93 -11.66 -3.59
C GLU A 51 12.57 -10.44 -2.91
N ILE A 52 11.97 -9.25 -3.07
CA ILE A 52 12.58 -7.98 -2.61
C ILE A 52 12.12 -7.54 -1.22
N TYR A 53 11.09 -8.16 -0.62
CA TYR A 53 10.49 -7.71 0.64
C TYR A 53 11.52 -7.60 1.76
N GLY A 54 12.43 -8.57 1.88
CA GLY A 54 13.48 -8.57 2.89
C GLY A 54 14.52 -7.46 2.70
N ASP A 55 14.91 -7.18 1.46
CA ASP A 55 15.87 -6.13 1.13
C ASP A 55 15.26 -4.75 1.36
N LEU A 56 14.05 -4.54 0.83
CA LEU A 56 13.31 -3.30 1.03
C LEU A 56 13.05 -3.10 2.52
N ARG A 57 12.67 -4.18 3.22
CA ARG A 57 12.84 -4.54 4.65
C ARG A 57 13.96 -3.85 5.44
N LYS A 58 15.16 -4.17 5.01
CA LYS A 58 16.40 -3.74 5.62
C LYS A 58 16.72 -2.30 5.24
N LEU A 59 16.53 -1.96 3.96
CA LEU A 59 16.82 -0.63 3.41
C LEU A 59 16.02 0.45 4.14
N ALA A 60 14.70 0.34 4.21
CA ALA A 60 13.89 1.37 4.87
C ALA A 60 14.07 1.43 6.41
N SER A 61 14.80 0.47 7.00
CA SER A 61 15.19 0.52 8.42
C SER A 61 16.56 1.13 8.69
N THR A 62 17.34 1.45 7.65
CA THR A 62 18.60 2.17 7.85
C THR A 62 18.32 3.60 8.27
N GLU A 63 19.30 4.26 8.88
CA GLU A 63 19.17 5.63 9.37
C GLU A 63 18.78 6.60 8.25
N LEU A 64 19.35 6.42 7.05
CA LEU A 64 19.06 7.22 5.87
C LEU A 64 17.57 7.28 5.55
N TYR A 65 16.86 6.16 5.66
CA TYR A 65 15.46 6.06 5.25
C TYR A 65 14.47 6.15 6.41
N SER A 66 14.92 5.90 7.64
CA SER A 66 14.07 5.90 8.84
C SER A 66 14.11 7.21 9.63
N LYS A 67 15.23 7.94 9.64
CA LYS A 67 15.39 9.19 10.39
C LYS A 67 15.19 10.37 9.45
N ILE A 68 13.97 10.90 9.41
CA ILE A 68 13.61 11.96 8.49
C ILE A 68 13.34 13.28 9.22
N LYS A 69 13.75 14.40 8.61
CA LYS A 69 13.33 15.74 9.02
C LYS A 69 12.41 16.29 7.95
N ILE A 70 11.13 16.42 8.28
CA ILE A 70 10.09 16.82 7.34
C ILE A 70 9.16 17.82 8.03
N ASN A 71 8.85 18.93 7.34
CA ASN A 71 7.65 19.69 7.65
C ASN A 71 6.48 19.07 6.89
N PHE A 72 5.50 18.58 7.64
CA PHE A 72 4.25 18.00 7.14
C PHE A 72 3.01 18.74 7.67
N TYR A 73 3.20 19.86 8.38
CA TYR A 73 2.14 20.76 8.81
C TYR A 73 1.91 21.82 7.75
N ASP A 74 1.48 21.41 6.55
CA ASP A 74 0.98 22.37 5.59
C ASP A 74 -0.28 23.05 6.15
N LYS A 75 -0.54 24.30 5.75
CA LYS A 75 -1.71 25.04 6.26
C LYS A 75 -2.98 24.38 5.75
N CYS A 76 -3.76 23.77 6.64
CA CYS A 76 -5.11 23.38 6.31
C CYS A 76 -5.99 24.64 6.18
N PRO A 77 -6.72 24.84 5.07
CA PRO A 77 -7.64 25.96 4.91
C PRO A 77 -8.89 25.88 5.81
N ARG A 78 -9.05 24.81 6.59
CA ARG A 78 -10.21 24.56 7.47
C ARG A 78 -9.78 24.51 8.93
N VAL A 79 -10.70 24.87 9.82
CA VAL A 79 -10.55 24.61 11.26
C VAL A 79 -10.55 23.10 11.47
N LYS A 80 -9.57 22.59 12.22
CA LYS A 80 -9.45 21.17 12.56
C LYS A 80 -9.54 21.01 14.07
N ASP A 81 -10.22 19.94 14.49
CA ASP A 81 -10.12 19.45 15.86
C ASP A 81 -8.74 18.85 16.09
N ASP A 82 -8.22 18.94 17.31
CA ASP A 82 -7.02 18.20 17.70
C ASP A 82 -7.36 16.72 18.01
N CYS A 83 -6.48 15.79 17.60
CA CYS A 83 -6.54 14.41 18.06
C CYS A 83 -5.75 14.27 19.37
N THR A 84 -6.43 14.00 20.47
CA THR A 84 -5.81 13.82 21.80
C THR A 84 -5.31 12.41 22.08
N TYR A 85 -5.44 11.48 21.13
CA TYR A 85 -4.98 10.11 21.31
C TYR A 85 -3.50 9.99 20.99
N THR A 86 -2.73 9.37 21.89
CA THR A 86 -1.30 9.06 21.69
C THR A 86 -1.02 8.27 20.40
N SER A 87 -2.00 7.50 19.91
CA SER A 87 -1.92 6.80 18.62
C SER A 87 -1.82 7.72 17.40
N CYS A 88 -2.19 9.01 17.53
CA CYS A 88 -2.11 10.03 16.50
C CYS A 88 -0.77 10.78 16.51
N GLU A 89 -0.05 10.77 17.64
CA GLU A 89 1.15 11.57 17.87
C GLU A 89 2.32 11.16 16.97
N VAL A 90 3.12 12.15 16.58
CA VAL A 90 4.38 11.96 15.89
C VAL A 90 5.52 12.47 16.78
N PRO A 91 6.14 11.59 17.58
CA PRO A 91 7.25 12.00 18.44
C PRO A 91 8.44 12.44 17.59
N THR A 92 9.11 13.50 18.04
CA THR A 92 10.37 13.96 17.47
C THR A 92 11.52 13.71 18.44
N ILE A 93 12.69 13.44 17.90
CA ILE A 93 13.92 13.16 18.64
C ILE A 93 15.03 14.13 18.21
N LYS A 94 16.02 14.29 19.07
CA LYS A 94 17.32 14.86 18.70
C LYS A 94 18.18 13.74 18.11
N TYR A 95 18.73 13.98 16.92
CA TYR A 95 19.57 13.01 16.21
C TYR A 95 20.82 13.71 15.67
N GLY A 96 21.98 13.40 16.28
CA GLY A 96 23.20 14.20 16.10
C GLY A 96 22.93 15.66 16.48
N ASP A 97 23.27 16.57 15.56
CA ASP A 97 23.05 18.01 15.74
C ASP A 97 21.66 18.50 15.29
N LYS A 98 20.80 17.59 14.83
CA LYS A 98 19.47 17.95 14.28
C LYS A 98 18.39 17.66 15.30
N GLU A 99 17.65 18.71 15.68
CA GLU A 99 16.40 18.60 16.42
C GLU A 99 15.20 18.46 15.47
N GLY A 100 14.10 17.92 15.99
CA GLY A 100 12.86 17.72 15.24
C GLY A 100 12.90 16.56 14.24
N VAL A 101 13.75 15.55 14.48
CA VAL A 101 13.86 14.38 13.60
C VAL A 101 12.79 13.36 13.98
N ILE A 102 12.15 12.75 12.98
CA ILE A 102 11.13 11.73 13.16
C ILE A 102 11.74 10.38 12.84
N ASP A 103 11.53 9.41 13.73
CA ASP A 103 11.88 8.01 13.48
C ASP A 103 10.68 7.23 12.95
N LEU A 104 10.66 6.96 11.64
CA LEU A 104 9.59 6.24 10.98
C LEU A 104 9.41 4.80 11.49
N LEU A 105 10.41 4.22 12.14
CA LEU A 105 10.28 2.90 12.77
C LEU A 105 9.41 2.93 14.03
N SER A 106 9.38 4.08 14.71
CA SER A 106 8.54 4.31 15.89
C SER A 106 7.10 4.70 15.53
N VAL A 107 6.91 5.28 14.34
CA VAL A 107 5.62 5.81 13.86
C VAL A 107 5.07 4.92 12.75
N ILE A 108 4.46 3.79 13.09
CA ILE A 108 3.92 2.84 12.10
C ILE A 108 2.58 3.35 11.55
N GLU A 109 2.39 3.34 10.22
CA GLU A 109 1.09 3.59 9.59
C GLU A 109 0.06 2.55 10.08
N SER A 110 -0.82 2.98 10.97
CA SER A 110 -1.70 2.09 11.73
C SER A 110 -3.04 2.75 11.97
N PHE A 111 -4.03 1.98 12.41
CA PHE A 111 -5.30 2.54 12.84
C PHE A 111 -5.09 3.59 13.95
N SER A 112 -5.88 4.65 13.88
CA SER A 112 -5.92 5.75 14.86
C SER A 112 -7.37 5.92 15.33
N PRO A 113 -7.72 5.53 16.56
CA PRO A 113 -9.10 5.60 17.07
C PRO A 113 -9.71 7.00 17.08
N GLY A 114 -8.89 8.05 17.22
CA GLY A 114 -9.34 9.45 17.30
C GLY A 114 -9.47 10.18 15.96
N ILE A 115 -9.29 9.50 14.82
CA ILE A 115 -9.42 10.14 13.52
C ILE A 115 -10.88 10.52 13.24
N LYS A 116 -11.13 11.79 12.88
CA LYS A 116 -12.45 12.30 12.52
C LYS A 116 -12.43 12.83 11.09
N HIS A 117 -13.60 12.83 10.45
CA HIS A 117 -13.83 13.47 9.13
C HIS A 117 -12.88 13.03 8.00
N SER A 118 -12.19 11.89 8.13
CA SER A 118 -11.24 11.41 7.11
C SER A 118 -11.91 11.13 5.77
N ASN A 119 -13.20 10.80 5.76
CA ASN A 119 -14.00 10.65 4.55
C ASN A 119 -14.14 11.98 3.78
N LEU A 120 -14.24 13.12 4.47
CA LEU A 120 -14.30 14.43 3.82
C LEU A 120 -12.96 14.75 3.14
N VAL A 121 -11.84 14.44 3.80
CA VAL A 121 -10.50 14.62 3.22
C VAL A 121 -10.34 13.75 1.98
N TRP A 122 -10.75 12.48 2.01
CA TRP A 122 -10.73 11.63 0.81
C TRP A 122 -11.60 12.21 -0.31
N ASN A 123 -12.80 12.71 0.00
CA ASN A 123 -13.67 13.35 -0.99
C ASN A 123 -12.99 14.57 -1.62
N ASP A 124 -12.29 15.39 -0.84
CA ASP A 124 -11.54 16.53 -1.38
C ASP A 124 -10.38 16.09 -2.27
N ILE A 125 -9.63 15.05 -1.86
CA ILE A 125 -8.55 14.46 -2.67
C ILE A 125 -9.08 13.99 -4.03
N TYR A 126 -10.21 13.27 -4.07
CA TYR A 126 -10.81 12.82 -5.32
C TYR A 126 -11.35 13.95 -6.20
N LYS A 127 -11.62 15.13 -5.64
CA LYS A 127 -12.05 16.33 -6.38
C LYS A 127 -10.88 17.15 -6.94
N THR A 128 -9.62 16.79 -6.65
CA THR A 128 -8.45 17.54 -7.12
C THR A 128 -8.20 17.42 -8.62
N THR A 129 -8.78 16.41 -9.28
CA THR A 129 -8.59 16.12 -10.71
C THR A 129 -9.77 15.32 -11.28
N GLU A 130 -10.03 15.47 -12.57
CA GLU A 130 -10.98 14.65 -13.35
C GLU A 130 -10.27 13.55 -14.16
N ASP A 131 -8.93 13.57 -14.20
CA ASP A 131 -8.13 12.58 -14.93
C ASP A 131 -8.26 11.19 -14.30
N GLN A 132 -8.89 10.28 -15.06
CA GLN A 132 -9.14 8.90 -14.65
C GLN A 132 -7.85 8.11 -14.36
N ASN A 133 -6.74 8.42 -15.01
CA ASN A 133 -5.46 7.75 -14.75
C ASN A 133 -4.90 8.16 -13.39
N ILE A 134 -5.00 9.44 -13.03
CA ILE A 134 -4.59 9.93 -11.70
C ILE A 134 -5.54 9.40 -10.62
N LEU A 135 -6.85 9.36 -10.89
CA LEU A 135 -7.83 8.78 -9.96
C LEU A 135 -7.57 7.29 -9.66
N LYS A 136 -7.05 6.53 -10.64
CA LYS A 136 -6.57 5.16 -10.42
C LYS A 136 -5.35 5.13 -9.49
N ILE A 137 -4.38 6.03 -9.66
CA ILE A 137 -3.23 6.15 -8.74
C ILE A 137 -3.71 6.45 -7.31
N ILE A 138 -4.62 7.43 -7.15
CA ILE A 138 -5.17 7.84 -5.84
C ILE A 138 -5.93 6.68 -5.19
N SER A 139 -6.80 5.98 -5.92
CA SER A 139 -7.56 4.85 -5.38
C SER A 139 -6.68 3.63 -5.05
N GLY A 140 -5.59 3.41 -5.80
CA GLY A 140 -4.58 2.43 -5.44
C GLY A 140 -3.86 2.79 -4.13
N LEU A 141 -3.57 4.07 -3.91
CA LEU A 141 -2.99 4.53 -2.64
C LEU A 141 -3.99 4.39 -1.49
N HIS A 142 -5.26 4.72 -1.72
CA HIS A 142 -6.34 4.53 -0.75
C HIS A 142 -6.50 3.06 -0.34
N PHE A 143 -6.38 2.12 -1.28
CA PHE A 143 -6.34 0.68 -0.96
C PHE A 143 -5.16 0.33 -0.03
N SER A 144 -3.97 0.86 -0.31
CA SER A 144 -2.79 0.67 0.55
C SER A 144 -3.04 1.17 1.97
N VAL A 145 -3.52 2.41 2.13
CA VAL A 145 -3.82 3.00 3.45
C VAL A 145 -4.86 2.17 4.20
N THR A 146 -5.93 1.75 3.52
CA THR A 146 -6.97 0.87 4.09
C THR A 146 -6.39 -0.47 4.57
N THR A 147 -5.46 -1.03 3.78
CA THR A 147 -4.75 -2.27 4.13
C THR A 147 -3.91 -2.09 5.38
N HIS A 148 -3.11 -1.02 5.48
CA HIS A 148 -2.28 -0.73 6.68
C HIS A 148 -3.15 -0.54 7.93
N ILE A 149 -4.22 0.25 7.84
CA ILE A 149 -5.15 0.48 8.96
C ILE A 149 -5.77 -0.83 9.47
N ALA A 150 -6.12 -1.75 8.57
CA ALA A 150 -6.68 -3.04 8.96
C ALA A 150 -5.59 -4.03 9.44
N ALA A 151 -4.40 -4.02 8.84
CA ALA A 151 -3.30 -4.90 9.21
C ALA A 151 -2.70 -4.54 10.58
N PHE A 152 -2.57 -3.24 10.84
CA PHE A 152 -2.01 -2.66 12.06
C PHE A 152 -3.13 -1.98 12.85
N HIS A 153 -4.13 -2.77 13.27
CA HIS A 153 -5.36 -2.22 13.83
C HIS A 153 -5.27 -1.96 15.33
N THR A 154 -5.00 -2.99 16.12
CA THR A 154 -5.00 -2.88 17.59
C THR A 154 -3.60 -3.19 18.12
N LYS A 155 -3.04 -2.32 18.97
CA LYS A 155 -1.74 -2.56 19.60
C LYS A 155 -1.94 -3.24 20.95
N ILE A 156 -1.41 -4.45 21.10
CA ILE A 156 -1.53 -5.30 22.29
C ILE A 156 -0.13 -5.81 22.66
N PHE A 157 0.32 -5.55 23.89
CA PHE A 157 1.66 -5.90 24.37
C PHE A 157 2.80 -5.46 23.43
N GLY A 158 2.67 -4.29 22.82
CA GLY A 158 3.66 -3.76 21.86
C GLY A 158 3.54 -4.30 20.44
N PHE A 159 2.69 -5.31 20.19
CA PHE A 159 2.47 -5.89 18.86
C PHE A 159 1.16 -5.43 18.26
N TYR A 160 1.14 -5.28 16.94
CA TYR A 160 -0.10 -4.99 16.21
C TYR A 160 -0.84 -6.27 15.86
N VAL A 161 -2.13 -6.28 16.13
CA VAL A 161 -3.09 -7.29 15.73
C VAL A 161 -3.92 -6.75 14.57
N SER A 162 -4.05 -7.55 13.52
CA SER A 162 -4.85 -7.23 12.35
C SER A 162 -6.34 -7.42 12.61
N ASN A 163 -7.16 -6.70 11.84
CA ASN A 163 -8.61 -6.81 11.82
C ASN A 163 -9.08 -7.20 10.41
N PRO A 164 -9.04 -8.51 10.06
CA PRO A 164 -9.47 -8.99 8.74
C PRO A 164 -10.92 -8.65 8.41
N ARG A 165 -11.81 -8.62 9.41
CA ARG A 165 -13.22 -8.22 9.20
C ARG A 165 -13.32 -6.78 8.66
N LYS A 166 -12.59 -5.84 9.29
CA LYS A 166 -12.55 -4.45 8.83
C LYS A 166 -11.93 -4.33 7.44
N PHE A 167 -10.89 -5.12 7.14
CA PHE A 167 -10.32 -5.19 5.80
C PHE A 167 -11.35 -5.66 4.77
N ILE A 168 -11.99 -6.80 5.01
CA ILE A 168 -12.99 -7.39 4.09
C ILE A 168 -14.16 -6.44 3.87
N ASN A 169 -14.66 -5.78 4.92
CA ASN A 169 -15.77 -4.83 4.81
C ASN A 169 -15.42 -3.57 3.98
N ARG A 170 -14.14 -3.20 3.90
CA ARG A 170 -13.66 -2.05 3.12
C ARG A 170 -12.96 -2.47 1.82
N TYR A 171 -12.93 -3.76 1.55
CA TYR A 171 -12.24 -4.30 0.39
C TYR A 171 -13.02 -3.94 -0.88
N ASN A 172 -12.33 -3.35 -1.84
CA ASN A 172 -12.89 -2.99 -3.14
C ASN A 172 -11.95 -3.53 -4.22
N GLU A 173 -12.48 -4.39 -5.10
CA GLU A 173 -11.68 -5.09 -6.13
C GLU A 173 -11.09 -4.10 -7.15
N VAL A 174 -11.83 -3.05 -7.51
CA VAL A 174 -11.33 -2.00 -8.42
C VAL A 174 -10.13 -1.28 -7.80
N TYR A 175 -10.23 -0.94 -6.52
CA TYR A 175 -9.16 -0.26 -5.79
C TYR A 175 -7.94 -1.17 -5.61
N LYS A 176 -8.16 -2.48 -5.39
CA LYS A 176 -7.09 -3.49 -5.37
C LYS A 176 -6.36 -3.56 -6.72
N ASN A 177 -7.09 -3.59 -7.83
CA ASN A 177 -6.48 -3.64 -9.17
C ASN A 177 -5.70 -2.35 -9.48
N ASN A 178 -6.26 -1.20 -9.10
CA ASN A 178 -5.58 0.09 -9.18
C ASN A 178 -4.30 0.11 -8.31
N PHE A 179 -4.34 -0.52 -7.13
CA PHE A 179 -3.16 -0.70 -6.28
C PHE A 179 -2.07 -1.56 -6.93
N LEU A 180 -2.42 -2.66 -7.59
CA LEU A 180 -1.44 -3.49 -8.32
C LEU A 180 -0.77 -2.70 -9.45
N ASN A 181 -1.55 -1.88 -10.17
CA ASN A 181 -1.02 -0.97 -11.19
C ASN A 181 -0.09 0.09 -10.58
N LEU A 182 -0.51 0.72 -9.48
CA LEU A 182 0.32 1.65 -8.72
C LEU A 182 1.63 1.00 -8.28
N TYR A 183 1.60 -0.22 -7.74
CA TYR A 183 2.79 -0.98 -7.38
C TYR A 183 3.73 -1.15 -8.57
N LYS A 184 3.21 -1.52 -9.76
CA LYS A 184 4.01 -1.66 -10.99
C LYS A 184 4.67 -0.35 -11.40
N VAL A 185 3.96 0.78 -11.31
CA VAL A 185 4.51 2.11 -11.60
C VAL A 185 5.65 2.46 -10.64
N VAL A 186 5.43 2.32 -9.33
CA VAL A 186 6.44 2.63 -8.29
C VAL A 186 7.64 1.69 -8.42
N ARG A 187 7.40 0.38 -8.64
CA ARG A 187 8.44 -0.61 -8.95
C ARG A 187 9.31 -0.15 -10.10
N THR A 188 8.69 0.26 -11.21
CA THR A 188 9.44 0.70 -12.39
C THR A 188 10.30 1.92 -12.08
N ALA A 189 9.78 2.90 -11.34
CA ALA A 189 10.57 4.05 -10.90
C ALA A 189 11.77 3.62 -10.02
N VAL A 190 11.56 2.75 -9.03
CA VAL A 190 12.66 2.26 -8.18
C VAL A 190 13.69 1.47 -9.00
N GLY A 191 13.25 0.61 -9.93
CA GLY A 191 14.13 -0.11 -10.84
C GLY A 191 14.90 0.80 -11.78
N HIS A 192 14.38 1.98 -12.10
CA HIS A 192 15.02 2.95 -12.99
C HIS A 192 16.08 3.82 -12.28
N LEU A 193 16.08 3.87 -10.94
CA LEU A 193 17.05 4.65 -10.15
C LEU A 193 18.52 4.38 -10.53
N LYS A 194 18.86 3.15 -10.93
CA LYS A 194 20.20 2.78 -11.39
C LYS A 194 20.68 3.53 -12.65
N ASN A 195 19.75 4.03 -13.47
CA ASN A 195 20.04 4.64 -14.78
C ASN A 195 19.94 6.17 -14.77
N ILE A 196 19.62 6.80 -13.65
CA ILE A 196 19.43 8.25 -13.56
C ILE A 196 20.47 8.87 -12.61
N PRO A 197 20.82 10.15 -12.80
CA PRO A 197 21.65 10.88 -11.85
C PRO A 197 20.85 11.14 -10.56
N ALA A 198 21.07 10.29 -9.56
CA ALA A 198 20.46 10.39 -8.24
C ALA A 198 21.50 10.09 -7.15
N ASP A 199 21.45 10.86 -6.06
CA ASP A 199 22.20 10.60 -4.83
C ASP A 199 21.59 9.38 -4.11
N ILE A 200 22.02 8.17 -4.53
CA ILE A 200 21.59 6.89 -3.97
C ILE A 200 22.79 6.14 -3.38
N ASN A 201 22.58 5.52 -2.22
CA ASN A 201 23.57 4.61 -1.61
C ASN A 201 23.61 3.25 -2.34
N ASP A 202 24.65 2.47 -2.04
CA ASP A 202 24.91 1.18 -2.67
C ASP A 202 23.77 0.18 -2.46
N GLU A 203 23.14 0.18 -1.28
CA GLU A 203 22.01 -0.71 -1.01
C GLU A 203 20.78 -0.37 -1.86
N THR A 204 20.53 0.92 -2.14
CA THR A 204 19.46 1.34 -3.05
C THR A 204 19.77 0.98 -4.49
N ARG A 205 21.03 1.15 -4.90
CA ARG A 205 21.49 0.72 -6.22
C ARG A 205 21.34 -0.80 -6.40
N ALA A 206 21.69 -1.58 -5.38
CA ALA A 206 21.52 -3.02 -5.37
C ALA A 206 20.04 -3.45 -5.50
N LEU A 207 19.14 -2.81 -4.76
CA LEU A 207 17.70 -3.03 -4.90
C LEU A 207 17.20 -2.69 -6.32
N SER A 208 17.63 -1.55 -6.86
CA SER A 208 17.28 -1.11 -8.22
C SER A 208 17.76 -2.09 -9.30
N ASN A 209 18.94 -2.68 -9.10
CA ASN A 209 19.50 -3.69 -10.01
C ASN A 209 18.68 -4.98 -10.04
N LYS A 210 18.12 -5.42 -8.90
CA LYS A 210 17.26 -6.62 -8.83
C LYS A 210 15.94 -6.45 -9.59
N ILE A 211 15.44 -5.22 -9.70
CA ILE A 211 14.16 -4.95 -10.35
C ILE A 211 14.36 -4.91 -11.87
N ARG A 212 13.71 -5.86 -12.56
CA ARG A 212 13.60 -5.87 -14.02
C ARG A 212 12.52 -4.89 -14.47
N ILE A 213 12.88 -4.00 -15.39
CA ILE A 213 11.96 -3.03 -15.99
C ILE A 213 11.54 -3.57 -17.36
N LYS A 214 10.22 -3.63 -17.62
CA LYS A 214 9.68 -4.01 -18.93
C LYS A 214 9.55 -2.80 -19.86
N ALA A 215 8.83 -1.78 -19.40
CA ALA A 215 8.62 -0.52 -20.10
C ALA A 215 8.47 0.61 -19.08
N LEU A 216 8.87 1.82 -19.47
CA LEU A 216 8.70 3.02 -18.67
C LEU A 216 7.29 3.58 -18.91
N PRO A 217 6.42 3.66 -17.89
CA PRO A 217 5.12 4.30 -18.05
C PRO A 217 5.30 5.80 -18.29
N VAL A 218 4.51 6.36 -19.20
CA VAL A 218 4.45 7.80 -19.42
C VAL A 218 3.53 8.41 -18.37
N ILE A 219 4.05 9.33 -17.58
CA ILE A 219 3.27 10.11 -16.63
C ILE A 219 3.62 11.58 -16.84
N GLU A 220 2.61 12.39 -17.14
CA GLU A 220 2.80 13.81 -17.39
C GLU A 220 3.35 14.54 -16.16
N THR A 221 4.16 15.56 -16.39
CA THR A 221 4.73 16.35 -15.30
C THR A 221 3.70 17.19 -14.55
N SER A 222 2.58 17.52 -15.21
CA SER A 222 1.38 18.19 -14.67
C SER A 222 0.76 17.45 -13.47
N VAL A 223 0.95 16.13 -13.38
CA VAL A 223 0.50 15.31 -12.24
C VAL A 223 1.09 15.81 -10.92
N THR A 224 2.26 16.42 -10.95
CA THR A 224 2.92 17.01 -9.77
C THR A 224 2.02 18.04 -9.07
N ASP A 225 1.30 18.87 -9.83
CA ASP A 225 0.44 19.92 -9.29
C ASP A 225 -0.80 19.33 -8.62
N VAL A 226 -1.34 18.24 -9.17
CA VAL A 226 -2.46 17.49 -8.57
C VAL A 226 -2.01 16.86 -7.25
N LEU A 227 -0.80 16.29 -7.21
CA LEU A 227 -0.24 15.71 -5.99
C LEU A 227 -0.01 16.77 -4.91
N ASP A 228 0.37 17.99 -5.27
CA ASP A 228 0.48 19.12 -4.32
C ASP A 228 -0.87 19.53 -3.75
N LYS A 229 -1.94 19.56 -4.57
CA LYS A 229 -3.31 19.75 -4.07
C LYS A 229 -3.72 18.61 -3.12
N CYS A 230 -3.35 17.36 -3.42
CA CYS A 230 -3.62 16.23 -2.53
C CYS A 230 -2.93 16.39 -1.17
N ILE A 231 -1.68 16.86 -1.13
CA ILE A 231 -0.95 17.14 0.12
C ILE A 231 -1.68 18.21 0.94
N ALA A 232 -2.16 19.27 0.30
CA ALA A 232 -2.96 20.30 0.97
C ALA A 232 -4.26 19.74 1.58
N CYS A 233 -4.93 18.80 0.90
CA CYS A 233 -6.08 18.10 1.48
C CYS A 233 -5.68 17.22 2.67
N ILE A 234 -4.58 16.47 2.57
CA ILE A 234 -4.06 15.60 3.63
C ILE A 234 -3.76 16.38 4.92
N ALA A 235 -3.26 17.62 4.78
CA ALA A 235 -2.97 18.50 5.90
C ALA A 235 -4.18 18.85 6.77
N CYS A 236 -5.41 18.63 6.25
CA CYS A 236 -6.67 18.81 6.98
C CYS A 236 -7.11 17.61 7.82
N LEU A 237 -6.34 16.54 7.89
CA LEU A 237 -6.58 15.48 8.86
C LEU A 237 -6.30 15.98 10.28
N ASN A 238 -7.03 15.45 11.27
CA ASN A 238 -6.77 15.70 12.68
C ASN A 238 -5.70 14.77 13.29
N CYS A 239 -5.20 13.81 12.51
CA CYS A 239 -4.26 12.78 12.95
C CYS A 239 -2.86 13.05 12.38
N GLU A 240 -1.91 13.51 13.19
CA GLU A 240 -0.56 13.87 12.74
C GLU A 240 0.17 12.72 12.05
N LYS A 241 0.09 11.50 12.61
CA LYS A 241 0.61 10.28 11.99
C LYS A 241 0.05 10.04 10.59
N CYS A 242 -1.24 10.32 10.40
CA CYS A 242 -1.92 10.15 9.13
C CYS A 242 -1.47 11.23 8.13
N ILE A 243 -1.26 12.47 8.58
CA ILE A 243 -0.67 13.55 7.77
C ILE A 243 0.76 13.16 7.37
N LEU A 244 1.59 12.70 8.31
CA LEU A 244 2.97 12.28 8.05
C LEU A 244 3.03 11.22 6.95
N TRP A 245 2.32 10.10 7.13
CA TRP A 245 2.35 9.00 6.16
C TRP A 245 1.68 9.36 4.84
N GLY A 246 0.61 10.16 4.85
CA GLY A 246 -0.02 10.70 3.65
C GLY A 246 0.95 11.58 2.85
N THR A 247 1.66 12.50 3.53
CA THR A 247 2.64 13.38 2.89
C THR A 247 3.84 12.61 2.36
N ILE A 248 4.39 11.63 3.11
CA ILE A 248 5.48 10.77 2.63
C ILE A 248 5.08 10.01 1.36
N GLN A 249 3.90 9.39 1.37
CA GLN A 249 3.40 8.62 0.23
C GLN A 249 3.17 9.51 -0.99
N THR A 250 2.52 10.67 -0.82
CA THR A 250 2.24 11.59 -1.92
C THR A 250 3.51 12.25 -2.47
N ARG A 251 4.49 12.61 -1.62
CA ARG A 251 5.83 13.05 -2.08
C ARG A 251 6.62 11.93 -2.76
N GLY A 252 6.42 10.68 -2.34
CA GLY A 252 6.93 9.51 -3.04
C GLY A 252 6.38 9.40 -4.46
N LEU A 253 5.09 9.66 -4.66
CA LEU A 253 4.48 9.74 -5.99
C LEU A 253 5.06 10.88 -6.83
N LYS A 254 5.33 12.06 -6.24
CA LYS A 254 6.06 13.14 -6.97
C LYS A 254 7.45 12.67 -7.41
N SER A 255 8.12 11.87 -6.58
CA SER A 255 9.43 11.30 -6.90
C SER A 255 9.34 10.28 -8.04
N VAL A 256 8.27 9.49 -8.12
CA VAL A 256 7.96 8.65 -9.28
C VAL A 256 7.85 9.50 -10.55
N VAL A 257 7.06 10.58 -10.54
CA VAL A 257 6.92 11.47 -11.71
C VAL A 257 8.28 12.01 -12.15
N LYS A 258 9.14 12.43 -11.21
CA LYS A 258 10.51 12.89 -11.52
C LYS A 258 11.33 11.80 -12.21
N VAL A 259 11.38 10.60 -11.64
CA VAL A 259 12.15 9.47 -12.20
C VAL A 259 11.69 9.14 -13.63
N LEU A 260 10.39 9.00 -13.84
CA LEU A 260 9.83 8.61 -15.15
C LEU A 260 10.02 9.67 -16.22
N ASN A 261 10.28 10.92 -15.83
CA ASN A 261 10.57 12.05 -16.73
C ASN A 261 12.07 12.40 -16.76
N ASN A 262 12.97 11.50 -16.32
CA ASN A 262 14.42 11.71 -16.29
C ASN A 262 14.87 13.02 -15.59
N LYS A 263 14.11 13.48 -14.60
CA LYS A 263 14.49 14.66 -13.79
C LYS A 263 15.47 14.23 -12.71
N THR A 264 16.37 15.13 -12.32
CA THR A 264 17.29 14.91 -11.19
C THR A 264 16.52 14.66 -9.88
N LEU A 265 16.96 13.66 -9.11
CA LEU A 265 16.42 13.40 -7.78
C LEU A 265 17.36 13.91 -6.70
N TYR A 266 16.79 14.58 -5.71
CA TYR A 266 17.46 14.89 -4.47
C TYR A 266 17.32 13.75 -3.48
N ARG A 267 18.19 13.71 -2.47
CA ARG A 267 18.17 12.70 -1.40
C ARG A 267 16.79 12.48 -0.78
N ASN A 268 16.06 13.56 -0.51
CA ASN A 268 14.70 13.48 0.04
C ASN A 268 13.71 12.79 -0.92
N ASP A 269 13.82 13.01 -2.23
CA ASP A 269 12.97 12.34 -3.23
C ASP A 269 13.18 10.82 -3.17
N VAL A 270 14.43 10.38 -3.08
CA VAL A 270 14.79 8.96 -2.94
C VAL A 270 14.24 8.39 -1.63
N ILE A 271 14.36 9.13 -0.52
CA ILE A 271 13.81 8.71 0.79
C ILE A 271 12.30 8.49 0.72
N TYR A 272 11.55 9.42 0.12
CA TYR A 272 10.11 9.29 -0.02
C TYR A 272 9.72 8.16 -0.97
N LEU A 273 10.44 7.99 -2.08
CA LEU A 273 10.19 6.92 -3.04
C LEU A 273 10.39 5.53 -2.42
N ILE A 274 11.49 5.32 -1.69
CA ILE A 274 11.78 4.04 -1.02
C ILE A 274 10.76 3.76 0.10
N ASN A 275 10.38 4.78 0.89
CA ASN A 275 9.35 4.61 1.92
C ASN A 275 7.97 4.31 1.32
N LEU A 276 7.58 4.98 0.23
CA LEU A 276 6.36 4.66 -0.51
C LEU A 276 6.40 3.21 -1.00
N PHE A 277 7.49 2.80 -1.67
CA PHE A 277 7.59 1.44 -2.20
C PHE A 277 7.52 0.40 -1.08
N ARG A 278 8.15 0.68 0.06
CA ARG A 278 8.02 -0.18 1.24
C ARG A 278 6.57 -0.30 1.71
N ARG A 279 5.81 0.80 1.78
CA ARG A 279 4.40 0.75 2.20
C ARG A 279 3.58 -0.11 1.25
N LEU A 280 3.76 0.05 -0.06
CA LEU A 280 3.07 -0.77 -1.04
C LEU A 280 3.47 -2.25 -0.94
N SER A 281 4.76 -2.55 -0.74
CA SER A 281 5.28 -3.90 -0.52
C SER A 281 4.69 -4.58 0.71
N GLU A 282 4.52 -3.84 1.80
CA GLU A 282 3.81 -4.32 2.99
C GLU A 282 2.32 -4.57 2.69
N SER A 283 1.67 -3.67 1.95
CA SER A 283 0.26 -3.82 1.56
C SER A 283 0.00 -5.07 0.72
N VAL A 284 0.91 -5.46 -0.19
CA VAL A 284 0.81 -6.73 -0.95
C VAL A 284 0.74 -7.93 0.01
N LYS A 285 1.63 -7.97 1.00
CA LYS A 285 1.69 -9.09 1.95
C LYS A 285 0.47 -9.12 2.89
N GLN A 286 0.08 -7.96 3.40
CA GLN A 286 -0.99 -7.85 4.39
C GLN A 286 -2.38 -8.03 3.77
N SER A 287 -2.61 -7.54 2.54
CA SER A 287 -3.88 -7.72 1.83
C SER A 287 -4.17 -9.21 1.60
N ARG A 288 -3.19 -9.97 1.08
CA ARG A 288 -3.27 -11.42 0.90
C ARG A 288 -3.53 -12.13 2.23
N ARG A 289 -2.73 -11.81 3.25
CA ARG A 289 -2.87 -12.44 4.59
C ARG A 289 -4.26 -12.25 5.17
N MET A 290 -4.83 -11.05 5.06
CA MET A 290 -6.16 -10.76 5.60
C MET A 290 -7.29 -11.30 4.73
N LYS A 291 -7.13 -11.29 3.40
CA LYS A 291 -8.13 -11.81 2.45
C LYS A 291 -8.33 -13.33 2.59
N ASN A 292 -7.27 -14.06 2.91
CA ASN A 292 -7.29 -15.52 3.05
C ASN A 292 -7.82 -16.02 4.41
N VAL A 293 -8.31 -15.13 5.28
CA VAL A 293 -8.90 -15.52 6.56
C VAL A 293 -10.34 -16.01 6.32
N LEU A 294 -10.55 -17.33 6.39
CA LEU A 294 -11.84 -17.98 6.15
C LEU A 294 -12.94 -17.55 7.14
N PHE A 295 -12.60 -17.40 8.41
CA PHE A 295 -13.55 -17.06 9.48
C PHE A 295 -13.15 -15.78 10.21
N PRO A 296 -13.34 -14.59 9.58
CA PRO A 296 -12.87 -13.31 10.15
C PRO A 296 -13.57 -12.96 11.48
N ASN A 297 -14.81 -13.42 11.68
CA ASN A 297 -15.56 -13.23 12.92
C ASN A 297 -14.98 -14.03 14.10
N ILE A 298 -14.37 -15.18 13.83
CA ILE A 298 -13.77 -16.06 14.85
C ILE A 298 -12.28 -15.73 15.02
N TYR A 299 -11.62 -15.22 13.98
CA TYR A 299 -10.20 -14.86 13.98
C TYR A 299 -9.83 -13.89 15.12
N LEU A 300 -10.59 -12.81 15.27
CA LEU A 300 -10.33 -11.82 16.31
C LEU A 300 -10.44 -12.47 17.71
N PRO A 301 -11.59 -13.06 18.11
CA PRO A 301 -11.70 -13.78 19.38
C PRO A 301 -10.60 -14.81 19.62
N ILE A 302 -10.21 -15.60 18.61
CA ILE A 302 -9.14 -16.60 18.75
C ILE A 302 -7.78 -15.95 19.00
N VAL A 303 -7.43 -14.90 18.24
CA VAL A 303 -6.15 -14.19 18.41
C VAL A 303 -6.11 -13.50 19.77
N TYR A 304 -7.21 -12.85 20.17
CA TYR A 304 -7.33 -12.28 21.52
C TYR A 304 -7.21 -13.37 22.59
N TYR A 305 -7.99 -14.46 22.50
CA TYR A 305 -7.96 -15.56 23.46
C TYR A 305 -6.56 -16.17 23.60
N LYS A 306 -5.88 -16.45 22.49
CA LYS A 306 -4.52 -17.00 22.51
C LYS A 306 -3.50 -16.05 23.17
N GLN A 307 -3.65 -14.74 23.00
CA GLN A 307 -2.80 -13.76 23.69
C GLN A 307 -3.12 -13.71 25.19
N PHE A 308 -4.40 -13.76 25.57
CA PHE A 308 -4.81 -13.79 26.97
C PHE A 308 -4.36 -15.07 27.69
N THR A 309 -4.43 -16.24 27.06
CA THR A 309 -3.97 -17.49 27.69
C THR A 309 -2.48 -17.47 27.98
N ILE A 310 -1.66 -16.93 27.07
CA ILE A 310 -0.22 -16.73 27.30
C ILE A 310 0.03 -15.78 28.48
N LEU A 311 -0.71 -14.67 28.56
CA LEU A 311 -0.60 -13.72 29.65
C LEU A 311 -0.97 -14.35 31.00
N ILE A 312 -2.09 -15.07 31.05
CA ILE A 312 -2.56 -15.77 32.25
C ILE A 312 -1.50 -16.78 32.70
N LEU A 313 -0.95 -17.58 31.78
CA LEU A 313 0.09 -18.56 32.09
C LEU A 313 1.39 -17.90 32.57
N ALA A 314 1.77 -16.76 32.00
CA ALA A 314 2.92 -15.97 32.45
C ALA A 314 2.72 -15.40 33.86
N ILE A 315 1.51 -14.90 34.17
CA ILE A 315 1.15 -14.44 35.52
C ILE A 315 1.22 -15.59 36.52
N PHE A 316 0.64 -16.76 36.20
CA PHE A 316 0.72 -17.95 37.05
C PHE A 316 2.18 -18.38 37.29
N LEU A 317 3.02 -18.36 36.26
CA LEU A 317 4.45 -18.68 36.39
C LEU A 317 5.17 -17.67 37.29
N MET A 318 4.90 -16.37 37.15
CA MET A 318 5.47 -15.33 38.02
C MET A 318 5.04 -15.50 39.47
N VAL A 319 3.76 -15.77 39.72
CA VAL A 319 3.22 -16.03 41.06
C VAL A 319 3.88 -17.28 41.65
N TYR A 320 3.95 -18.38 40.90
CA TYR A 320 4.63 -19.61 41.31
C TYR A 320 6.10 -19.37 41.67
N MET A 321 6.84 -18.64 40.83
CA MET A 321 8.24 -18.30 41.08
C MET A 321 8.41 -17.44 42.34
N ASN A 322 7.48 -16.52 42.61
CA ASN A 322 7.51 -15.69 43.81
C ASN A 322 7.20 -16.50 45.08
N ILE A 323 6.19 -17.38 45.05
CA ILE A 323 5.87 -18.32 46.14
C ILE A 323 7.08 -19.22 46.42
N ARG A 324 7.68 -19.80 45.38
CA ARG A 324 8.87 -20.65 45.51
C ARG A 324 10.06 -19.91 46.12
N ARG A 325 10.27 -18.63 45.76
CA ARG A 325 11.31 -17.78 46.38
C ARG A 325 11.04 -17.53 47.86
N LYS A 326 9.79 -17.24 48.25
CA LYS A 326 9.42 -17.08 49.67
C LYS A 326 9.62 -18.36 50.47
N LEU A 327 9.16 -19.51 49.94
CA LEU A 327 9.35 -20.80 50.60
C LEU A 327 10.82 -21.20 50.74
N ARG A 328 11.69 -20.82 49.79
CA ARG A 328 13.15 -21.01 49.94
C ARG A 328 13.75 -20.16 51.04
N LYS A 329 13.28 -18.92 51.24
CA LYS A 329 13.76 -18.07 52.33
C LYS A 329 13.39 -18.63 53.71
N ILE A 330 12.16 -19.14 53.86
CA ILE A 330 11.66 -19.74 55.11
C ILE A 330 12.43 -21.03 55.49
N LYS A 331 13.06 -21.73 54.53
CA LYS A 331 13.86 -22.94 54.80
C LYS A 331 15.33 -22.65 55.16
N VAL A 332 15.78 -21.40 55.06
CA VAL A 332 17.17 -20.99 55.32
C VAL A 332 17.31 -20.24 56.65
N GLU A 333 16.20 -19.76 57.21
CA GLU A 333 16.03 -19.43 58.63
C GLU A 333 15.62 -20.68 59.40
#